data_AF-A0A645I1L8-F1
#
_entry.id   AF-A0A645I1L8-F1
#
_cell.length_a   1.000
_cell.length_b   1.000
_cell.length_c   1.000
_cell.angle_alpha   90.00
_cell.angle_beta   90.00
_cell.angle_gamma   90.00
#
_symmetry.space_group_name_H-M   'P 1'
#
loop_
_entity.id
_entity.type
_entity.pdbx_description
1 polymer ?
#
loop_
_entity_poly.entity_id
_entity_poly.type
_entity_poly.pdbx_seq_one_letter_code
_entity_poly.pdbx_strand_id
1 'polypeptide(L)'
;MPLLITTLKEMNIPRHMRVSGIYECFDESKIETWNLNDIDVNLEEIGLKGSPTKVKKSFTKAVKPAGKLYEVDEKQGASIIMDSLYEKFIITK
;
A
#
# COMPACT_ATOMS: atom_id res chain seq x y z
N MET A 1 23.39 -0.34 19.98
CA MET A 1 22.54 -0.98 18.94
C MET A 1 21.88 0.10 18.08
N PRO A 2 22.41 0.42 16.90
CA PRO A 2 21.61 1.02 15.85
C PRO A 2 21.11 -0.09 14.90
N LEU A 3 19.80 -0.22 14.76
CA LEU A 3 19.15 -1.15 13.83
C LEU A 3 17.89 -0.51 13.24
N LEU A 4 17.54 -0.91 12.01
CA LEU A 4 16.36 -0.43 11.29
C LEU A 4 15.31 -1.54 11.27
N ILE A 5 14.10 -1.24 11.77
CA ILE A 5 12.95 -2.15 11.74
C ILE A 5 11.82 -1.47 10.97
N THR A 6 11.36 -2.11 9.90
CA THR A 6 10.09 -1.77 9.24
C THR A 6 8.98 -2.66 9.80
N THR A 7 7.87 -2.07 10.22
CA THR A 7 6.74 -2.80 10.83
C THR A 7 5.61 -3.03 9.81
N LEU A 8 4.85 -4.11 9.98
CA LEU A 8 3.64 -4.40 9.21
C LEU A 8 2.39 -3.94 9.98
N LYS A 9 1.29 -3.72 9.26
CA LYS A 9 0.02 -3.27 9.84
C LYS A 9 -0.50 -4.22 10.91
N GLU A 10 -0.25 -5.52 10.77
CA GLU A 10 -0.75 -6.58 11.64
C GLU A 10 0.05 -6.69 12.95
N MET A 11 1.15 -5.93 13.12
CA MET A 11 2.02 -6.02 14.29
C MET A 11 1.28 -5.70 15.61
N ASN A 12 0.35 -4.74 15.58
CA ASN A 12 -0.44 -4.35 16.76
C ASN A 12 -1.75 -3.66 16.38
N ILE A 13 -2.57 -3.35 17.38
CA ILE A 13 -3.77 -2.52 17.24
C ILE A 13 -3.42 -1.12 17.77
N PRO A 14 -3.40 -0.07 16.92
CA PRO A 14 -3.14 1.29 17.38
C PRO A 14 -4.14 1.74 18.45
N ARG A 15 -3.64 2.32 19.54
CA ARG A 15 -4.50 2.86 20.60
C ARG A 15 -5.28 4.08 20.11
N HIS A 16 -6.46 4.29 20.68
CA HIS A 16 -7.19 5.55 20.49
C HIS A 16 -6.46 6.74 21.13
N MET A 17 -6.75 7.93 20.61
CA MET A 17 -6.32 9.20 21.20
C MET A 17 -7.07 9.45 22.50
N ARG A 18 -6.42 10.15 23.45
CA ARG A 18 -7.06 10.67 24.66
C ARG A 18 -7.51 12.10 24.39
N VAL A 19 -8.65 12.50 24.94
CA VAL A 19 -9.17 13.87 24.77
C VAL A 19 -8.15 14.92 25.23
N SER A 20 -7.52 14.74 26.40
CA SER A 20 -6.47 15.65 26.88
C SER A 20 -5.27 15.73 25.93
N GLY A 21 -4.83 14.58 25.41
CA GLY A 21 -3.71 14.50 24.47
C GLY A 21 -3.98 15.22 23.14
N ILE A 22 -5.24 15.34 22.71
CA ILE A 22 -5.60 16.13 21.53
C ILE A 22 -5.30 17.60 21.80
N TYR A 23 -5.80 18.16 22.92
CA TYR A 23 -5.53 19.56 23.27
C TYR A 23 -4.05 19.84 23.49
N GLU A 24 -3.31 18.91 24.13
CA GLU A 24 -1.88 19.05 24.36
C GLU A 24 -1.05 19.10 23.07
N CYS A 25 -1.47 18.40 22.01
CA CYS A 25 -0.77 18.36 20.72
C CYS A 25 -1.11 19.53 19.79
N PHE A 26 -2.13 20.33 20.10
CA PHE A 26 -2.50 21.51 19.30
C PHE A 26 -1.61 22.73 19.56
N ASP A 27 -0.74 22.65 20.56
CA ASP A 27 0.26 23.68 20.85
C ASP A 27 1.37 23.66 19.78
N GLU A 28 1.36 24.65 18.89
CA GLU A 28 2.29 24.78 17.76
C GLU A 28 3.77 24.83 18.18
N SER A 29 4.05 25.26 19.42
CA SER A 29 5.42 25.32 19.93
C SER A 29 6.12 23.96 20.04
N LYS A 30 5.34 22.86 19.97
CA LYS A 30 5.84 21.48 19.99
C LYS A 30 6.16 20.92 18.61
N ILE A 31 5.83 21.63 17.53
CA ILE A 31 6.04 21.17 16.16
C ILE A 31 7.26 21.87 15.59
N GLU A 32 8.38 21.16 15.60
CA GLU A 32 9.59 21.61 14.92
C GLU A 32 9.45 21.41 13.41
N THR A 33 9.64 22.47 12.63
CA THR A 33 9.55 22.44 11.17
C THR A 33 10.93 22.53 10.57
N TRP A 34 11.38 21.47 9.90
CA TRP A 34 12.66 21.44 9.20
C TRP A 34 12.49 21.72 7.71
N ASN A 35 13.41 22.51 7.17
CA ASN A 35 13.59 22.82 5.76
C ASN A 35 14.93 22.25 5.27
N LEU A 36 15.22 22.42 3.97
CA LEU A 36 16.47 21.95 3.37
C LEU A 36 17.73 22.55 4.01
N ASN A 37 17.63 23.74 4.61
CA ASN A 37 18.75 24.39 5.27
C ASN A 37 19.09 23.76 6.63
N ASP A 38 18.18 22.98 7.21
CA ASP A 38 18.32 22.38 8.54
C ASP A 38 18.99 21.00 8.48
N ILE A 39 19.23 20.48 7.27
CA ILE A 39 19.74 19.12 7.03
C ILE A 39 20.89 19.18 6.01
N ASP A 40 22.02 18.56 6.34
CA ASP A 40 23.16 18.44 5.42
C ASP A 40 22.92 17.31 4.39
N VAL A 41 22.41 17.68 3.22
CA VAL A 41 22.09 16.75 2.12
C VAL A 41 22.41 17.35 0.74
N ASN A 42 22.82 16.49 -0.20
CA ASN A 42 23.05 16.87 -1.59
C ASN A 42 21.72 17.08 -2.33
N LEU A 43 21.49 18.28 -2.88
CA LEU A 43 20.28 18.63 -3.63
C LEU A 43 20.08 17.78 -4.90
N GLU A 44 21.15 17.23 -5.46
CA GLU A 44 21.09 16.34 -6.62
C GLU A 44 20.56 14.94 -6.29
N GLU A 45 20.55 14.55 -5.01
CA GLU A 45 20.18 13.21 -4.54
C GLU A 45 18.77 13.14 -3.95
N ILE A 46 18.07 14.27 -3.88
CA ILE A 46 16.75 14.37 -3.28
C ILE A 46 15.67 14.81 -4.28
N GLY A 47 14.41 14.57 -3.89
CA GLY A 47 13.24 14.96 -4.68
C GLY A 47 13.17 14.28 -6.05
N LEU A 48 12.50 14.94 -7.00
CA LEU A 48 12.34 14.40 -8.36
C LEU A 48 13.66 14.31 -9.13
N LYS A 49 14.62 15.20 -8.83
CA LYS A 49 15.91 15.25 -9.50
C LYS A 49 16.80 14.06 -9.11
N GLY A 50 16.82 13.75 -7.81
CA GLY A 50 17.56 12.60 -7.29
C GLY A 50 16.87 11.24 -7.44
N SER A 51 15.57 11.21 -7.79
CA SER A 51 14.87 9.93 -7.97
C SER A 51 15.35 9.19 -9.23
N PRO A 52 15.90 7.97 -9.12
CA PRO A 52 16.30 7.17 -10.28
C PRO A 52 15.09 6.65 -11.08
N THR A 53 13.90 6.63 -10.47
CA THR A 53 12.66 6.15 -11.10
C THR A 53 11.69 7.30 -11.36
N LYS A 54 10.96 7.23 -12.48
CA LYS A 54 9.96 8.23 -12.86
C LYS A 54 8.67 7.54 -13.28
N VAL A 55 7.54 7.98 -12.71
CA VAL A 55 6.22 7.47 -13.09
C VAL A 55 5.92 7.94 -14.52
N LYS A 56 5.93 6.99 -15.47
CA LYS A 56 5.65 7.29 -16.89
C LYS A 56 4.16 7.37 -17.20
N LYS A 57 3.36 6.51 -16.58
CA LYS A 57 1.91 6.45 -16.78
C LYS A 57 1.25 5.86 -15.54
N SER A 58 0.15 6.47 -15.12
CA SER A 58 -0.79 5.91 -14.16
C SER A 58 -2.12 5.69 -14.87
N PHE A 59 -2.77 4.56 -14.59
CA PHE A 59 -4.08 4.24 -15.16
C PHE A 59 -4.92 3.52 -14.12
N THR A 60 -6.22 3.77 -14.16
CA THR A 60 -7.17 3.09 -13.29
C THR A 60 -7.27 1.62 -13.68
N LYS A 61 -7.27 0.71 -12.71
CA LYS A 61 -7.52 -0.71 -12.96
C LYS A 61 -8.90 -0.86 -13.56
N ALA A 62 -9.01 -1.57 -14.69
CA ALA A 62 -10.30 -1.86 -15.31
C ALA A 62 -11.21 -2.62 -14.34
N VAL A 63 -12.50 -2.27 -14.31
CA VAL A 63 -13.50 -2.95 -13.48
C VAL A 63 -13.63 -4.40 -13.95
N LYS A 64 -13.77 -5.34 -13.01
CA LYS A 64 -13.99 -6.76 -13.34
C LYS A 64 -15.29 -6.88 -14.14
N PRO A 65 -15.29 -7.51 -15.33
CA PRO A 65 -16.52 -7.74 -16.08
C PRO A 65 -17.46 -8.68 -15.31
N ALA A 66 -18.75 -8.65 -15.66
CA ALA A 66 -19.75 -9.54 -15.07
C ALA A 66 -19.28 -11.01 -15.14
N GLY A 67 -19.55 -11.76 -14.07
CA GLY A 67 -19.22 -13.19 -14.01
C GLY A 67 -19.99 -13.98 -15.06
N LYS A 68 -19.43 -15.13 -15.45
CA LYS A 68 -20.13 -16.11 -16.29
C LYS A 68 -20.93 -17.04 -15.38
N LEU A 69 -22.23 -17.20 -15.67
CA LEU A 69 -23.08 -18.18 -15.02
C LEU A 69 -23.14 -19.43 -15.92
N TYR A 70 -22.98 -20.61 -15.31
CA TYR A 70 -23.08 -21.89 -15.99
C TYR A 70 -24.13 -22.75 -15.28
N GLU A 71 -25.12 -23.24 -16.01
CA GLU A 71 -26.09 -24.21 -15.51
C GLU A 71 -25.66 -25.61 -15.97
N VAL A 72 -24.82 -26.25 -15.17
CA VAL A 72 -24.21 -27.56 -15.47
C VAL A 72 -24.23 -28.45 -14.23
N ASP A 73 -24.04 -29.75 -14.43
CA ASP A 73 -23.90 -30.72 -13.35
C ASP A 73 -22.68 -30.42 -12.47
N GLU A 74 -22.72 -30.86 -11.21
CA GLU A 74 -21.71 -30.56 -10.17
C GLU A 74 -20.27 -30.84 -10.63
N LYS A 75 -20.04 -31.97 -11.30
CA LYS A 75 -18.70 -32.36 -11.76
C LYS A 75 -18.19 -31.46 -12.88
N GLN A 76 -19.08 -31.06 -13.78
CA GLN A 76 -18.73 -30.20 -14.90
C GLN A 76 -18.48 -28.77 -14.42
N GLY A 77 -19.28 -28.28 -13.48
CA GLY A 77 -19.09 -26.97 -12.86
C GLY A 77 -17.75 -26.85 -12.15
N ALA A 78 -17.34 -27.88 -11.40
CA ALA A 78 -16.03 -27.92 -10.74
C ALA A 78 -14.87 -27.84 -11.75
N SER A 79 -14.96 -28.57 -12.88
CA SER A 79 -13.93 -28.52 -13.93
C SER A 79 -13.79 -27.12 -14.51
N ILE A 80 -14.90 -26.47 -14.87
CA ILE A 80 -14.91 -25.12 -15.46
C ILE A 80 -14.27 -24.08 -14.53
N ILE A 81 -14.52 -24.21 -13.22
CA ILE A 81 -13.93 -23.32 -12.21
C ILE A 81 -12.41 -23.55 -12.13
N MET A 82 -11.97 -24.81 -12.08
CA MET A 82 -10.55 -25.15 -12.02
C MET A 82 -9.80 -24.64 -13.25
N ASP A 83 -10.36 -24.86 -14.44
CA ASP A 83 -9.79 -24.37 -15.70
C ASP A 83 -9.67 -22.84 -15.69
N SER A 84 -10.72 -22.14 -15.23
CA SER A 84 -10.71 -20.68 -15.10
C SER A 84 -9.67 -20.13 -14.09
N LEU A 85 -9.35 -20.90 -13.05
CA LEU A 85 -8.36 -20.53 -12.03
C LEU A 85 -6.93 -20.76 -12.53
N TYR A 86 -6.70 -21.83 -13.31
CA TYR A 86 -5.43 -22.06 -14.00
C TYR A 86 -5.15 -20.99 -15.06
N GLU A 87 -6.15 -20.65 -15.90
CA GLU A 87 -6.01 -19.61 -16.93
C GLU A 87 -5.66 -18.24 -16.34
N LYS A 88 -6.13 -17.94 -15.12
CA LYS A 88 -5.88 -16.68 -14.42
C LYS A 88 -4.64 -16.71 -13.54
N PHE A 89 -3.87 -17.80 -13.57
CA PHE A 89 -2.66 -18.00 -12.75
C PHE A 89 -2.91 -17.79 -11.26
N ILE A 90 -4.13 -18.06 -10.78
CA ILE A 90 -4.49 -17.97 -9.36
C ILE A 90 -4.00 -19.24 -8.65
N ILE A 91 -4.04 -20.36 -9.36
CA ILE A 91 -3.50 -21.65 -8.92
C ILE A 91 -2.50 -22.10 -9.97
N THR A 92 -1.30 -22.48 -9.53
CA THR A 92 -0.29 -23.15 -10.35
C THR A 92 -0.39 -24.66 -10.16
N LYS A 93 -0.05 -25.39 -11.22
CA LYS A 93 -0.05 -26.86 -11.24
C LYS A 93 1.01 -27.45 -10.32
#